data_AF-A0A8S9FX78-F1
#
_entry.id   AF-A0A8S9FX78-F1
#
_cell.length_a   1.000
_cell.length_b   1.000
_cell.length_c   1.000
_cell.angle_alpha   90.00
_cell.angle_beta   90.00
_cell.angle_gamma   90.00
#
_symmetry.space_group_name_H-M   'P 1'
#
loop_
_entity.id
_entity.type
_entity.pdbx_description
1 polymer ?
#
loop_
_entity_poly.entity_id
_entity_poly.type
_entity_poly.pdbx_seq_one_letter_code
_entity_poly.pdbx_strand_id
1 'polypeptide(L)' 'MKHSQAVLLLSSDFGTAWNARKLILSKQNHHGVFMEELRLSRIILSNSPKSEPTWSHRRWIKDEFSEFFHTTRDYHQRV' A
#
# COMPACT_ATOMS: atom_id res chain seq x y z
N MET A 1 1.42 10.23 4.32
CA MET A 1 2.25 10.71 3.19
C MET A 1 1.44 11.64 2.27
N LYS A 2 1.41 12.95 2.54
CA LYS A 2 0.51 13.89 1.85
C LYS A 2 0.97 14.29 0.44
N HIS A 3 2.27 14.52 0.24
CA HIS A 3 2.80 14.97 -1.05
C HIS A 3 2.67 13.93 -2.17
N SER A 4 3.09 12.67 -1.92
CA SER A 4 2.93 11.60 -2.91
C SER A 4 1.47 11.28 -3.19
N GLN A 5 0.55 11.49 -2.23
CA GLN A 5 -0.88 11.34 -2.45
C GLN A 5 -1.42 12.37 -3.44
N ALA A 6 -1.07 13.65 -3.30
CA ALA A 6 -1.47 14.68 -4.25
C ALA A 6 -0.97 14.37 -5.67
N VAL A 7 0.28 13.93 -5.79
CA VAL A 7 0.85 13.51 -7.08
C VAL A 7 0.08 12.35 -7.69
N LEU A 8 -0.25 11.33 -6.90
CA LEU A 8 -0.96 10.14 -7.40
C LEU A 8 -2.43 10.40 -7.75
N LEU A 9 -3.06 11.40 -7.12
CA LEU A 9 -4.40 11.86 -7.50
C LEU A 9 -4.41 12.59 -8.83
N LEU A 10 -3.32 13.29 -9.18
CA LEU A 10 -3.16 13.96 -10.47
C LEU A 10 -2.62 13.02 -11.55
N SER A 11 -1.78 12.07 -11.18
CA SER A 11 -1.12 11.11 -12.08
C SER A 11 -1.01 9.74 -11.41
N SER A 12 -2.02 8.90 -11.69
CA SER A 12 -2.13 7.55 -11.12
C SER A 12 -0.97 6.63 -11.52
N ASP A 13 -0.33 6.91 -12.66
CA ASP A 13 0.72 6.09 -13.25
C ASP A 13 2.14 6.54 -12.87
N PHE A 14 2.26 7.47 -11.92
CA PHE A 14 3.56 7.93 -11.43
C PHE A 14 4.23 6.88 -10.52
N GLY A 15 4.86 5.89 -11.15
CA GLY A 15 5.47 4.73 -10.48
C GLY A 15 6.49 5.09 -9.40
N THR A 16 7.24 6.18 -9.56
CA THR A 16 8.19 6.67 -8.54
C THR A 16 7.49 7.03 -7.23
N ALA A 17 6.30 7.65 -7.29
CA ALA A 17 5.53 7.92 -6.07
C ALA A 17 5.04 6.63 -5.41
N TRP A 18 4.56 5.65 -6.19
CA TRP A 18 4.17 4.35 -5.64
C TRP A 18 5.34 3.63 -4.98
N ASN A 19 6.52 3.61 -5.60
CA ASN A 19 7.73 3.01 -5.02
C ASN A 19 8.17 3.72 -3.75
N ALA A 20 8.12 5.05 -3.70
CA ALA A 20 8.41 5.81 -2.49
C ALA A 20 7.45 5.47 -1.35
N ARG A 21 6.16 5.28 -1.65
CA ARG A 21 5.18 4.83 -0.65
C ARG A 21 5.50 3.43 -0.14
N LYS A 22 5.78 2.46 -1.02
CA LYS A 22 6.17 1.09 -0.60
C LYS A 22 7.38 1.10 0.34
N LEU A 23 8.41 1.87 0.02
CA LEU A 23 9.62 2.00 0.85
C LEU A 23 9.32 2.57 2.25
N ILE A 24 8.38 3.51 2.35
CA ILE A 24 8.00 4.10 3.63
C ILE A 24 7.15 3.11 4.43
N LEU A 25 6.26 2.38 3.77
CA LEU A 25 5.35 1.41 4.39
C LEU A 25 6.09 0.17 4.91
N SER A 26 7.07 -0.34 4.17
CA SER A 26 7.86 -1.52 4.60
C SER A 26 8.68 -1.27 5.87
N LYS A 27 8.87 -0.01 6.26
CA LYS A 27 9.54 0.39 7.50
C LYS A 27 8.57 0.63 8.66
N GLN A 28 7.27 0.60 8.42
CA GLN A 28 6.24 0.89 9.42
C GLN A 28 5.54 -0.40 9.87
N ASN A 29 5.51 -0.67 11.17
CA ASN A 29 4.85 -1.86 11.73
C ASN A 29 3.35 -1.67 12.03
N HIS A 30 2.68 -0.72 11.38
CA HIS A 30 1.36 -0.25 11.78
C HIS A 30 0.27 -0.67 10.78
N HIS A 31 -0.57 -1.63 11.17
CA HIS A 31 -1.70 -2.12 10.37
C HIS A 31 -2.66 -1.05 9.86
N GLY A 32 -2.88 0.01 10.65
CA GLY A 32 -3.80 1.09 10.28
C GLY A 32 -3.39 1.77 8.97
N VAL A 33 -2.10 1.80 8.68
CA VAL A 33 -1.54 2.45 7.49
C VAL A 33 -1.86 1.67 6.22
N PHE A 34 -1.87 0.33 6.25
CA PHE A 34 -2.28 -0.46 5.09
C PHE A 34 -3.74 -0.22 4.69
N MET A 35 -4.64 -0.03 5.66
CA MET A 35 -6.04 0.30 5.38
C MET A 35 -6.19 1.68 4.74
N GLU A 36 -5.39 2.66 5.15
CA GLU A 36 -5.34 3.97 4.50
C GLU A 36 -4.83 3.88 3.05
N GLU A 37 -3.82 3.05 2.80
CA GLU A 37 -3.31 2.82 1.43
C GLU A 37 -4.33 2.12 0.53
N LEU A 38 -5.07 1.13 1.06
CA LEU A 38 -6.16 0.50 0.32
C LEU A 38 -7.29 1.49 0.00
N ARG A 39 -7.59 2.42 0.91
CA ARG A 39 -8.54 3.52 0.65
C ARG A 39 -8.03 4.46 -0.44
N LEU A 40 -6.74 4.84 -0.40
CA LEU A 40 -6.14 5.68 -1.43
C LEU A 40 -6.18 5.01 -2.81
N SER A 41 -5.76 3.74 -2.90
CA SER A 41 -5.81 2.99 -4.17
C SER A 41 -7.25 2.87 -4.71
N ARG A 42 -8.25 2.71 -3.84
CA ARG A 42 -9.66 2.73 -4.25
C ARG A 42 -10.07 4.06 -4.87
N ILE A 43 -9.67 5.18 -4.27
CA ILE A 43 -9.96 6.52 -4.80
C ILE A 43 -9.31 6.68 -6.18
N ILE A 44 -8.02 6.36 -6.30
CA ILE A 44 -7.30 6.49 -7.57
C ILE A 44 -7.92 5.60 -8.66
N LEU A 45 -8.28 4.35 -8.35
CA LEU A 45 -8.91 3.44 -9.30
C LEU A 45 -10.33 3.86 -9.70
N SER A 46 -11.03 4.62 -8.86
CA SER A 46 -12.35 5.17 -9.23
C SER A 46 -12.24 6.22 -10.35
N ASN A 47 -11.11 6.92 -10.43
CA ASN A 47 -10.82 7.87 -11.50
C ASN A 47 -10.07 7.22 -12.68
N SER A 48 -9.13 6.32 -12.39
CA SER A 48 -8.22 5.70 -13.36
C SER A 48 -8.24 4.16 -13.24
N PRO A 49 -9.33 3.49 -13.67
CA PRO A 49 -9.54 2.05 -13.39
C PRO A 49 -8.52 1.12 -14.07
N LYS A 50 -7.82 1.60 -15.10
CA LYS A 50 -6.79 0.87 -15.85
C LYS A 50 -5.36 1.15 -15.39
N SER A 51 -5.17 1.89 -14.29
CA SER A 51 -3.82 2.21 -13.78
C SER A 51 -3.13 0.95 -13.25
N GLU A 52 -2.22 0.39 -14.06
CA GLU A 52 -1.44 -0.79 -13.70
C GLU A 52 -0.57 -0.57 -12.45
N PRO A 53 0.13 0.58 -12.28
CA PRO A 53 0.89 0.83 -11.05
C PRO A 53 0.01 0.82 -9.79
N THR A 54 -1.22 1.31 -9.88
CA THR A 54 -2.15 1.32 -8.75
C THR A 54 -2.63 -0.10 -8.40
N TRP A 55 -2.92 -0.94 -9.40
CA TRP A 55 -3.26 -2.35 -9.18
C TRP A 55 -2.09 -3.17 -8.65
N SER A 56 -0.87 -2.91 -9.15
CA SER A 56 0.37 -3.51 -8.65
C SER A 56 0.58 -3.16 -7.18
N HIS A 57 0.46 -1.88 -6.79
CA HIS A 57 0.56 -1.45 -5.39
C HIS A 57 -0.49 -2.13 -4.50
N ARG A 58 -1.73 -2.26 -4.98
CA ARG A 58 -2.82 -2.92 -4.24
C ARG A 58 -2.58 -4.41 -4.00
N ARG A 59 -1.96 -5.11 -4.96
CA ARG A 59 -1.54 -6.52 -4.79
C ARG A 59 -0.43 -6.61 -3.75
N TRP A 60 0.61 -5.78 -3.87
CA TRP A 60 1.71 -5.72 -2.92
C TRP A 60 1.22 -5.51 -1.47
N ILE A 61 0.28 -4.60 -1.22
CA ILE A 61 -0.28 -4.41 0.14
C ILE A 61 -0.91 -5.69 0.69
N LYS A 62 -1.60 -6.49 -0.15
CA LYS A 62 -2.22 -7.75 0.30
C LYS A 62 -1.16 -8.78 0.70
N ASP A 63 -0.08 -8.85 -0.08
CA ASP A 63 1.02 -9.78 0.16
C ASP A 63 1.72 -9.42 1.49
N GLU A 64 2.09 -8.14 1.67
CA GLU A 64 2.68 -7.61 2.91
C GLU A 64 1.78 -7.82 4.13
N PHE A 65 0.46 -7.60 3.95
CA PHE A 65 -0.50 -7.84 5.01
C PHE A 65 -0.50 -9.33 5.40
N SER A 66 -0.53 -10.24 4.42
CA SER A 66 -0.49 -11.68 4.67
C SER A 66 0.77 -12.10 5.44
N GLU A 67 1.95 -11.65 4.99
CA GLU A 67 3.24 -11.95 5.63
C GLU A 67 3.29 -11.45 7.09
N PHE A 68 2.73 -10.27 7.34
CA PHE A 68 2.63 -9.73 8.68
C PHE A 68 1.80 -10.64 9.62
N PHE A 69 0.65 -11.15 9.16
CA PHE A 69 -0.18 -12.06 9.99
C PHE A 69 0.51 -13.38 10.26
N HIS A 70 1.25 -13.93 9.29
CA HIS A 70 2.05 -15.14 9.51
C HIS A 70 3.10 -14.92 10.60
N THR A 71 3.87 -13.83 10.49
CA THR A 71 4.90 -13.47 11.48
C THR A 71 4.31 -13.26 12.88
N THR A 72 3.15 -12.60 12.97
CA THR A 72 2.49 -12.34 14.25
C THR A 72 1.96 -13.61 14.89
N ARG A 73 1.36 -14.51 14.10
CA ARG A 73 0.85 -15.80 14.59
C ARG A 73 1.99 -16.70 15.08
N ASP A 74 3.11 -16.73 14.36
CA ASP A 74 4.29 -17.50 14.77
C ASP A 74 4.90 -16.98 16.08
N TYR A 75 4.87 -15.67 16.33
CA TYR A 75 5.30 -15.11 17.61
C TYR A 75 4.42 -15.58 18.77
N HIS A 76 3.10 -15.58 18.59
CA HIS A 76 2.15 -16.00 19.63
C HIS A 76 2.15 -17.51 19.92
N GLN A 77 2.65 -18.36 19.01
CA GLN A 77 2.77 -19.80 19.25
C GLN A 77 4.09 -20.23 19.92
N ARG A 78 5.06 -19.32 20.06
CA ARG A 78 6.39 -19.60 20.66
C ARG A 78 6.54 -19.12 22.11
N VAL A 79 5.51 -18.50 22.69
CA VAL A 79 5.43 -18.04 24.08
C VAL A 79 4.45 -18.92 24.83
#